data_AF-A0A1V2K131-F1
#
_entry.id   AF-A0A1V2K131-F1
#
_cell.length_a   1.000
_cell.length_b   1.000
_cell.length_c   1.000
_cell.angle_alpha   90.00
_cell.angle_beta   90.00
_cell.angle_gamma   90.00
#
_symmetry.space_group_name_H-M   'P 1'
#
loop_
_entity.id
_entity.type
_entity.pdbx_description
1 polymer ?
#
loop_
_entity_poly.entity_id
_entity_poly.type
_entity_poly.pdbx_seq_one_letter_code
_entity_poly.pdbx_strand_id
1 'polypeptide(L)'
;MRSVENNPPQFTRIPVAAIGVGLGLAVAIYTTGKDSYFLGNIAFTWLPQAAVLCIALLCKASRESLGGMAVAMGLYLFLFHLWVTDSMGWLFYLFSFPGILIGALLGVVFSPSHKVLKALVAFAWVVLGIVGNLAVLAITIT
;
A
#
# COMPACT_ATOMS: atom_id res chain seq x y z
N MET A 1 18.66 -18.20 -45.87
CA MET A 1 17.44 -18.45 -45.08
C MET A 1 17.64 -17.87 -43.69
N ARG A 2 16.94 -16.79 -43.33
CA ARG A 2 16.98 -16.21 -41.97
C ARG A 2 16.05 -17.04 -41.08
N SER A 3 16.61 -17.63 -40.03
CA SER A 3 15.85 -18.30 -38.98
C SER A 3 14.93 -17.26 -38.32
N VAL A 4 13.62 -17.40 -38.53
CA VAL A 4 12.61 -16.63 -37.80
C VAL A 4 12.60 -17.20 -36.39
N GLU A 5 13.27 -16.50 -35.48
CA GLU A 5 13.26 -16.79 -34.07
C GLU A 5 11.83 -16.56 -33.55
N ASN A 6 11.07 -17.66 -33.42
CA ASN A 6 9.76 -17.69 -32.80
C ASN A 6 9.92 -17.34 -31.31
N ASN A 7 9.95 -16.04 -31.00
CA ASN A 7 9.79 -15.58 -29.63
C ASN A 7 8.38 -16.00 -29.17
N PRO A 8 8.24 -16.88 -28.16
CA PRO A 8 6.93 -17.22 -27.64
C PRO A 8 6.26 -15.93 -27.12
N PRO A 9 4.94 -15.77 -27.29
CA PRO A 9 4.25 -14.61 -26.77
C PRO A 9 4.56 -14.49 -25.28
N GLN A 10 5.17 -13.37 -24.90
CA GLN A 10 5.39 -13.00 -23.51
C GLN A 10 4.01 -12.87 -22.88
N PHE A 11 3.52 -13.96 -22.28
CA PHE A 11 2.35 -13.94 -21.42
C PHE A 11 2.57 -12.82 -20.42
N THR A 12 1.75 -11.79 -20.52
CA THR A 12 1.80 -10.52 -19.81
C THR A 12 1.80 -10.78 -18.30
N ARG A 13 2.98 -10.93 -17.70
CA ARG A 13 3.11 -11.09 -16.25
C ARG A 13 2.63 -9.79 -15.62
N ILE A 14 1.42 -9.81 -15.06
CA ILE A 14 0.88 -8.68 -14.31
C ILE A 14 1.88 -8.36 -13.19
N PRO A 15 2.41 -7.13 -13.13
CA PRO A 15 3.41 -6.79 -12.12
C PRO A 15 2.77 -6.81 -10.73
N VAL A 16 3.51 -7.27 -9.72
CA VAL A 16 3.04 -7.32 -8.32
C VAL A 16 2.55 -5.95 -7.83
N ALA A 17 3.15 -4.86 -8.32
CA ALA A 17 2.64 -3.50 -8.12
C ALA A 17 1.19 -3.32 -8.55
N ALA A 18 0.82 -3.77 -9.76
CA ALA A 18 -0.54 -3.62 -10.26
C ALA A 18 -1.53 -4.47 -9.46
N ILE A 19 -1.12 -5.67 -9.02
CA ILE A 19 -1.93 -6.52 -8.14
C ILE A 19 -2.15 -5.82 -6.79
N GLY A 20 -1.08 -5.34 -6.15
CA GLY A 20 -1.18 -4.66 -4.85
C GLY A 20 -2.03 -3.39 -4.91
N VAL A 21 -1.83 -2.55 -5.92
CA VAL A 21 -2.62 -1.33 -6.13
C VAL A 21 -4.08 -1.66 -6.42
N GLY A 22 -4.33 -2.66 -7.29
CA GLY A 22 -5.68 -3.12 -7.62
C GLY A 22 -6.41 -3.67 -6.41
N LEU A 23 -5.73 -4.44 -5.55
CA LEU A 23 -6.28 -4.94 -4.29
C LEU A 23 -6.60 -3.79 -3.33
N GLY A 24 -5.69 -2.84 -3.13
CA GLY A 24 -5.94 -1.67 -2.28
C GLY A 24 -7.14 -0.85 -2.75
N LEU A 25 -7.28 -0.67 -4.07
CA LEU A 25 -8.44 0.01 -4.65
C LEU A 25 -9.73 -0.81 -4.48
N ALA A 26 -9.69 -2.12 -4.69
CA ALA A 26 -10.85 -2.99 -4.48
C ALA A 26 -11.32 -2.96 -3.01
N VAL A 27 -10.38 -2.94 -2.05
CA VAL A 27 -10.70 -2.76 -0.63
C VAL A 27 -11.34 -1.40 -0.38
N ALA A 28 -10.81 -0.31 -0.94
CA ALA A 28 -11.41 1.01 -0.80
C ALA A 28 -12.86 1.06 -1.34
N ILE A 29 -13.11 0.46 -2.50
CA ILE A 29 -14.45 0.34 -3.08
C ILE A 29 -15.38 -0.47 -2.18
N TYR A 30 -14.90 -1.61 -1.68
CA TYR A 30 -15.69 -2.49 -0.80
C TYR A 30 -16.09 -1.80 0.51
N THR A 31 -15.15 -1.09 1.14
CA THR A 31 -15.31 -0.46 2.46
C THR A 31 -16.10 0.84 2.43
N THR A 32 -16.17 1.52 1.28
CA THR A 32 -16.84 2.83 1.14
C THR A 32 -18.38 2.73 1.09
N GLY A 33 -18.96 1.57 0.78
CA GLY A 33 -20.43 1.44 0.66
C GLY A 33 -20.97 2.01 -0.66
N LYS A 34 -22.29 2.28 -0.75
CA LYS A 34 -22.98 2.74 -1.99
C LYS A 34 -23.78 4.03 -1.78
N ASP A 35 -23.26 4.95 -0.98
CA ASP A 35 -23.95 6.20 -0.66
C ASP A 35 -23.72 7.31 -1.71
N SER A 36 -24.39 8.45 -1.51
CA SER A 36 -24.27 9.63 -2.36
C SER A 36 -22.86 10.23 -2.40
N TYR A 37 -22.00 9.88 -1.44
CA TYR A 37 -20.64 10.39 -1.27
C TYR A 37 -19.57 9.36 -1.66
N PHE A 38 -19.97 8.28 -2.33
CA PHE A 38 -19.13 7.16 -2.73
C PHE A 38 -17.76 7.57 -3.30
N LEU A 39 -17.74 8.47 -4.29
CA LEU A 39 -16.50 8.92 -4.91
C LEU A 39 -15.61 9.71 -3.93
N GLY A 40 -16.22 10.54 -3.08
CA GLY A 40 -15.51 11.31 -2.06
C GLY A 40 -14.87 10.40 -1.02
N ASN A 41 -15.61 9.39 -0.57
CA ASN A 41 -15.15 8.42 0.43
C ASN A 41 -14.05 7.48 -0.13
N ILE A 42 -14.15 7.05 -1.40
CA ILE A 42 -13.07 6.32 -2.07
C ILE A 42 -11.83 7.21 -2.17
N ALA A 43 -11.98 8.46 -2.61
CA ALA A 43 -10.85 9.37 -2.69
C ALA A 43 -10.21 9.57 -1.30
N PHE A 44 -11.02 9.76 -0.26
CA PHE A 44 -10.52 9.95 1.10
C PHE A 44 -9.76 8.74 1.65
N THR A 45 -10.26 7.52 1.38
CA THR A 45 -9.64 6.29 1.88
C THR A 45 -8.39 5.89 1.07
N TRP A 46 -8.43 6.05 -0.26
CA TRP A 46 -7.40 5.54 -1.15
C TRP A 46 -6.33 6.56 -1.53
N LEU A 47 -6.67 7.85 -1.69
CA LEU A 47 -5.73 8.88 -2.14
C LEU A 47 -4.50 9.02 -1.22
N PRO A 48 -4.61 8.91 0.12
CA PRO A 48 -3.44 8.88 0.99
C PRO A 48 -2.48 7.71 0.68
N GLN A 49 -3.01 6.52 0.34
CA GLN A 49 -2.17 5.38 -0.08
C GLN A 49 -1.48 5.66 -1.41
N ALA A 50 -2.21 6.25 -2.37
CA ALA A 50 -1.64 6.66 -3.65
C ALA A 50 -0.53 7.69 -3.48
N ALA A 51 -0.70 8.65 -2.56
CA ALA A 51 0.33 9.64 -2.25
C ALA A 51 1.61 8.99 -1.72
N VAL A 52 1.51 8.02 -0.80
CA VAL A 52 2.66 7.26 -0.30
C VAL A 52 3.36 6.52 -1.45
N LEU A 53 2.62 5.83 -2.32
CA LEU A 53 3.21 5.10 -3.44
C LEU A 53 3.89 6.02 -4.44
N CYS A 54 3.30 7.20 -4.71
CA CYS A 54 3.91 8.23 -5.55
C CYS A 54 5.22 8.73 -4.96
N ILE A 55 5.26 9.02 -3.66
CA ILE A 55 6.49 9.45 -2.99
C ILE A 55 7.55 8.33 -3.05
N ALA A 56 7.17 7.10 -2.74
CA ALA A 56 8.09 5.96 -2.83
C ALA A 56 8.64 5.78 -4.26
N LEU A 57 7.80 5.95 -5.28
CA LEU A 57 8.21 5.93 -6.69
C LEU A 57 9.21 7.05 -7.00
N LEU A 58 8.97 8.29 -6.54
CA LEU A 58 9.90 9.41 -6.67
C LEU A 58 11.24 9.13 -5.96
N CYS A 59 11.21 8.39 -4.86
CA CYS A 59 12.39 7.88 -4.15
C CYS A 59 13.01 6.63 -4.81
N LYS A 60 12.61 6.28 -6.04
CA LYS A 60 13.15 5.16 -6.84
C LYS A 60 12.83 3.77 -6.30
N ALA A 61 11.68 3.60 -5.61
CA ALA A 61 11.18 2.28 -5.24
C ALA A 61 11.04 1.36 -6.47
N SER A 62 11.45 0.09 -6.31
CA SER A 62 11.25 -0.90 -7.37
C SER A 62 9.78 -1.29 -7.47
N ARG A 63 9.37 -1.84 -8.62
CA ARG A 63 7.99 -2.33 -8.84
C ARG A 63 7.59 -3.40 -7.81
N GLU A 64 8.51 -4.26 -7.41
CA GLU A 64 8.28 -5.28 -6.38
C GLU A 64 8.04 -4.63 -5.01
N SER A 65 8.84 -3.62 -4.66
CA SER A 65 8.72 -2.90 -3.38
C SER A 65 7.38 -2.17 -3.31
N LEU A 66 6.98 -1.48 -4.40
CA LEU A 66 5.67 -0.82 -4.50
C LEU A 66 4.51 -1.80 -4.34
N GLY A 67 4.64 -3.02 -4.89
CA GLY A 67 3.67 -4.08 -4.68
C GLY A 67 3.52 -4.48 -3.21
N GLY A 68 4.64 -4.70 -2.52
CA GLY A 68 4.64 -4.99 -1.08
C GLY A 68 4.00 -3.88 -0.25
N MET A 69 4.36 -2.62 -0.52
CA MET A 69 3.79 -1.44 0.16
C MET A 69 2.27 -1.35 -0.08
N ALA A 70 1.83 -1.51 -1.33
CA ALA A 70 0.42 -1.44 -1.69
C ALA A 70 -0.40 -2.54 -1.02
N VAL A 71 0.12 -3.77 -0.97
CA VAL A 71 -0.53 -4.88 -0.25
C VAL A 71 -0.62 -4.61 1.25
N ALA A 72 0.44 -4.09 1.88
CA ALA A 72 0.44 -3.73 3.30
C ALA A 72 -0.63 -2.68 3.62
N MET A 73 -0.70 -1.59 2.84
CA MET A 73 -1.68 -0.53 3.05
C MET A 73 -3.11 -0.98 2.75
N GLY A 74 -3.32 -1.80 1.71
CA GLY A 74 -4.63 -2.38 1.40
C GLY A 74 -5.12 -3.30 2.52
N LEU A 75 -4.25 -4.16 3.05
CA LEU A 75 -4.56 -5.01 4.20
C LEU A 75 -4.86 -4.17 5.44
N TYR A 76 -4.08 -3.13 5.69
CA TYR A 76 -4.31 -2.22 6.81
C TYR A 76 -5.68 -1.53 6.70
N LEU A 77 -6.06 -1.01 5.52
CA LEU A 77 -7.38 -0.41 5.30
C LEU A 77 -8.51 -1.41 5.58
N PHE A 78 -8.35 -2.66 5.13
CA PHE A 78 -9.34 -3.71 5.39
C PHE A 78 -9.49 -3.98 6.89
N LEU A 79 -8.37 -4.20 7.60
CA LEU A 79 -8.37 -4.43 9.05
C LEU A 79 -8.90 -3.22 9.82
N PHE A 80 -8.54 -2.01 9.40
CA PHE A 80 -9.01 -0.77 9.97
C PHE A 80 -10.54 -0.65 9.83
N HIS A 81 -11.09 -0.99 8.66
CA HIS A 81 -12.54 -0.99 8.45
C HIS A 81 -13.27 -2.00 9.35
N LEU A 82 -12.68 -3.17 9.61
CA LEU A 82 -13.25 -4.15 10.55
C LEU A 82 -13.18 -3.70 12.00
N TRP A 83 -12.16 -2.91 12.35
CA TRP A 83 -11.92 -2.44 13.70
C TRP A 83 -12.74 -1.19 14.04
N VAL A 84 -12.92 -0.27 13.08
CA VAL A 84 -13.52 1.03 13.33
C VAL A 84 -15.01 0.90 13.60
N THR A 85 -15.43 1.35 14.78
CA THR A 85 -16.84 1.37 15.20
C THR A 85 -17.35 2.78 15.47
N ASP A 86 -16.43 3.73 15.72
CA ASP A 86 -16.76 5.11 16.07
C ASP A 86 -16.75 6.06 14.87
N SER A 87 -17.60 7.09 14.95
CA SER A 87 -17.76 8.12 13.91
C SER A 87 -16.50 8.94 13.63
N MET A 88 -15.58 9.05 14.60
CA MET A 88 -14.28 9.74 14.45
C MET A 88 -13.10 8.79 14.24
N GLY A 89 -13.35 7.48 14.15
CA GLY A 89 -12.27 6.51 14.05
C GLY A 89 -11.37 6.71 12.83
N TRP A 90 -11.90 7.32 11.75
CA TRP A 90 -11.14 7.67 10.54
C TRP A 90 -9.91 8.56 10.81
N LEU A 91 -9.87 9.31 11.92
CA LEU A 91 -8.69 10.08 12.33
C LEU A 91 -7.49 9.16 12.60
N PHE A 92 -7.71 8.00 13.22
CA PHE A 92 -6.64 7.01 13.45
C PHE A 92 -6.04 6.50 12.14
N TYR A 93 -6.87 6.34 11.11
CA TYR A 93 -6.40 5.97 9.78
C TYR A 93 -5.54 7.08 9.17
N LEU A 94 -6.00 8.34 9.19
CA LEU A 94 -5.25 9.47 8.66
C LEU A 94 -3.91 9.67 9.41
N PHE A 95 -3.92 9.59 10.74
CA PHE A 95 -2.72 9.73 11.55
C PHE A 95 -1.76 8.55 11.45
N SER A 96 -2.12 7.45 10.80
CA SER A 96 -1.22 6.33 10.52
C SER A 96 -0.30 6.59 9.31
N PHE A 97 -0.62 7.56 8.46
CA PHE A 97 0.15 7.85 7.24
C PHE A 97 1.59 8.32 7.45
N PRO A 98 1.94 9.11 8.48
CA PRO A 98 3.33 9.40 8.80
C PRO A 98 4.15 8.12 9.03
N GLY A 99 3.64 7.19 9.83
CA GLY A 99 4.25 5.88 10.06
C GLY A 99 4.37 5.04 8.80
N ILE A 100 3.29 4.95 8.02
CA ILE A 100 3.28 4.26 6.72
C ILE A 100 4.34 4.83 5.78
N LEU A 101 4.44 6.16 5.69
CA LEU A 101 5.41 6.84 4.83
C LEU A 101 6.85 6.56 5.27
N ILE A 102 7.14 6.68 6.57
CA ILE A 102 8.46 6.35 7.11
C ILE A 102 8.80 4.88 6.80
N GLY A 103 7.88 3.95 7.06
CA GLY A 103 8.05 2.54 6.71
C GLY A 103 8.30 2.32 5.23
N ALA A 104 7.55 2.99 4.34
CA ALA A 104 7.75 2.91 2.90
C ALA A 104 9.16 3.41 2.51
N LEU A 105 9.59 4.55 3.03
CA LEU A 105 10.92 5.10 2.77
C LEU A 105 12.04 4.19 3.28
N LEU A 106 11.91 3.61 4.47
CA LEU A 106 12.84 2.60 4.99
C LEU A 106 12.87 1.35 4.08
N GLY A 107 11.72 0.92 3.56
CA GLY A 107 11.64 -0.17 2.58
C GLY A 107 12.35 0.13 1.25
N VAL A 108 12.41 1.40 0.84
CA VAL A 108 13.21 1.85 -0.30
C VAL A 108 14.71 1.81 0.03
N VAL A 109 15.10 2.37 1.17
CA VAL A 109 16.51 2.50 1.58
C VAL A 109 17.14 1.13 1.86
N PHE A 110 16.43 0.25 2.56
CA PHE A 110 16.89 -1.07 2.95
C PHE A 110 16.42 -2.18 2.00
N SER A 111 16.23 -1.84 0.72
CA SER A 111 15.73 -2.80 -0.28
C SER A 111 16.79 -3.87 -0.61
N PRO A 112 16.47 -5.18 -0.46
CA PRO A 112 17.42 -6.26 -0.75
C PRO A 112 17.63 -6.45 -2.26
N SER A 113 18.75 -7.06 -2.67
CA SER A 113 19.03 -7.30 -4.09
C SER A 113 18.03 -8.26 -4.77
N HIS A 114 17.49 -9.23 -4.02
CA HIS A 114 16.61 -10.27 -4.55
C HIS A 114 15.16 -9.79 -4.70
N LYS A 115 14.58 -9.91 -5.92
CA LYS A 115 13.26 -9.35 -6.28
C LYS A 115 12.12 -9.75 -5.34
N VAL A 116 12.03 -11.03 -4.98
CA VAL A 116 10.96 -11.52 -4.08
C VAL A 116 11.10 -10.93 -2.67
N LEU A 117 12.33 -10.81 -2.18
CA LEU A 117 12.59 -10.23 -0.87
C LEU A 117 12.28 -8.73 -0.86
N LYS A 118 12.39 -8.01 -1.98
CA LYS A 118 12.03 -6.59 -2.06
C LYS A 118 10.58 -6.33 -1.67
N ALA A 119 9.66 -7.13 -2.19
CA ALA A 119 8.24 -7.01 -1.86
C ALA A 119 7.99 -7.30 -0.37
N LEU A 120 8.57 -8.38 0.16
CA LEU A 120 8.41 -8.78 1.56
C LEU A 120 9.01 -7.78 2.54
N VAL A 121 10.21 -7.27 2.26
CA VAL A 121 10.89 -6.27 3.10
C VAL A 121 10.12 -4.94 3.07
N ALA A 122 9.68 -4.49 1.90
CA ALA A 122 8.86 -3.28 1.80
C ALA A 122 7.52 -3.42 2.54
N PHE A 123 6.86 -4.57 2.42
CA PHE A 123 5.66 -4.90 3.19
C PHE A 123 5.93 -4.82 4.70
N ALA A 124 6.99 -5.50 5.17
CA ALA A 124 7.35 -5.55 6.58
C ALA A 124 7.65 -4.16 7.16
N TRP A 125 8.40 -3.32 6.43
CA TRP A 125 8.68 -1.97 6.89
C TRP A 125 7.43 -1.08 6.97
N VAL A 126 6.50 -1.19 6.01
CA VAL A 126 5.23 -0.46 6.11
C VAL A 126 4.42 -0.92 7.32
N VAL A 127 4.34 -2.24 7.57
CA VAL A 127 3.66 -2.78 8.75
C VAL A 127 4.30 -2.27 10.05
N LEU A 128 5.63 -2.30 10.14
CA LEU A 128 6.35 -1.77 11.30
C LEU A 128 6.10 -0.27 11.48
N GLY A 129 6.06 0.50 10.40
CA GLY A 129 5.72 1.92 10.41
C GLY A 129 4.31 2.19 10.95
N ILE A 130 3.33 1.41 10.50
CA ILE A 130 1.94 1.47 11.01
C ILE A 130 1.91 1.16 12.50
N VAL A 131 2.46 0.02 12.90
CA VAL A 131 2.41 -0.44 14.30
C VAL A 131 3.14 0.52 15.22
N GLY A 132 4.34 0.96 14.83
CA GLY A 132 5.13 1.92 15.62
C GLY A 132 4.40 3.25 15.80
N ASN A 133 3.79 3.76 14.73
CA ASN A 133 3.03 5.00 14.81
C ASN A 133 1.77 4.87 15.66
N LEU A 134 1.02 3.77 15.51
CA LEU A 134 -0.15 3.50 16.35
C LEU A 134 0.23 3.35 17.83
N ALA A 135 1.38 2.73 18.14
CA ALA A 135 1.88 2.64 19.51
C ALA A 135 2.19 4.03 20.10
N VAL A 136 2.85 4.90 19.34
CA VAL A 136 3.11 6.29 19.77
C VAL A 136 1.79 7.04 19.99
N LEU A 137 0.84 6.91 19.05
CA LEU A 137 -0.47 7.56 19.15
C LEU A 137 -1.23 7.08 20.39
N ALA A 138 -1.23 5.76 20.65
CA ALA A 138 -1.86 5.18 21.83
C ALA A 138 -1.25 5.72 23.12
N ILE A 139 0.09 5.75 23.24
CA ILE A 139 0.79 6.30 24.41
C ILE A 139 0.50 7.79 24.62
N THR A 140 0.30 8.55 23.54
CA THR A 140 0.11 10.01 23.63
C THR A 140 -1.31 10.38 24.06
N ILE A 141 -2.30 9.52 23.81
CA ILE A 141 -3.71 9.78 24.10
C ILE A 141 -4.15 9.20 25.47
N THR A 142 -3.39 8.24 26.03
CA THR A 142 -3.55 7.71 27.39
C THR A 142 -2.92 8.60 28.44
#